data_AF-A0A822XEF1-F1
#
_entry.id   AF-A0A822XEF1-F1
#
_cell.length_a   1.000
_cell.length_b   1.000
_cell.length_c   1.000
_cell.angle_alpha   90.00
_cell.angle_beta   90.00
_cell.angle_gamma   90.00
#
_symmetry.space_group_name_H-M   'P 1'
#
loop_
_entity.id
_entity.type
_entity.pdbx_description
1 polymer ?
#
loop_
_entity_poly.entity_id
_entity_poly.type
_entity_poly.pdbx_seq_one_letter_code
_entity_poly.pdbx_strand_id
1 'polypeptide(L)' 'MAAKGCMTRNAMAILFLVLFFSSIEEAKGEQICVGSCWVIWNCGSACHRFGLPKGGNCFHFGHSFKCCCDK' A
#
# COMPACT_ATOMS: atom_id res chain seq x y z
N MET A 1 26.31 -18.52 39.12
CA MET A 1 25.89 -19.23 37.89
C MET A 1 25.84 -18.22 36.75
N ALA A 2 26.65 -18.41 35.70
CA ALA A 2 26.72 -17.51 34.56
C ALA A 2 25.78 -18.02 33.45
N ALA A 3 24.66 -17.35 33.24
CA ALA A 3 23.78 -17.59 32.10
C ALA A 3 24.48 -17.07 30.83
N LYS A 4 25.19 -17.96 30.13
CA LYS A 4 25.66 -17.70 28.77
C LYS A 4 24.46 -17.88 27.84
N GLY A 5 23.72 -16.80 27.63
CA GLY A 5 22.67 -16.71 26.63
C GLY A 5 23.25 -16.99 25.25
N CYS A 6 23.08 -18.23 24.79
CA CYS A 6 23.39 -18.65 23.43
C CYS A 6 22.25 -18.11 22.54
N MET A 7 22.25 -16.79 22.32
CA MET A 7 21.31 -16.14 21.42
C MET A 7 21.72 -16.52 20.00
N THR A 8 20.98 -17.48 19.48
CA THR A 8 21.18 -18.21 18.24
C THR A 8 21.35 -17.26 17.05
N ARG A 9 22.40 -17.46 16.25
CA ARG A 9 22.66 -16.75 14.97
C ARG A 9 21.43 -16.68 14.05
N ASN A 10 20.49 -17.62 14.20
CA ASN A 10 19.24 -17.67 13.46
C ASN A 10 18.27 -16.54 13.84
N ALA A 11 18.27 -16.08 15.09
CA ALA A 11 17.37 -14.99 15.52
C ALA A 11 17.69 -13.67 14.82
N MET A 12 18.97 -13.40 14.56
CA MET A 12 19.38 -12.19 13.82
C MET A 12 18.91 -12.24 12.36
N ALA A 13 19.06 -13.37 11.67
CA ALA A 13 18.57 -13.52 10.30
C ALA A 13 17.04 -13.34 10.19
N ILE A 14 16.30 -13.84 11.18
CA ILE A 14 14.84 -13.66 11.24
C ILE A 14 14.48 -12.19 11.46
N LEU A 15 15.17 -11.50 12.36
CA LEU A 15 15.00 -10.05 12.58
C LEU A 15 15.28 -9.23 11.31
N PHE A 16 16.35 -9.57 10.57
CA PHE A 16 16.68 -8.92 9.30
C PHE A 16 15.62 -9.18 8.21
N LEU A 17 15.08 -10.40 8.13
CA LEU A 17 14.01 -10.73 7.18
C LEU A 17 12.72 -9.96 7.51
N VAL A 18 12.31 -9.89 8.78
CA VAL A 18 11.10 -9.15 9.18
C VAL A 18 11.21 -7.67 8.82
N LEU A 19 12.36 -7.03 9.08
CA LEU A 19 12.59 -5.63 8.74
C LEU A 19 12.62 -5.38 7.21
N PHE A 20 13.13 -6.35 6.44
CA PHE A 20 13.14 -6.25 4.98
C PHE A 20 11.74 -6.35 4.38
N PHE A 21 10.88 -7.24 4.91
CA PHE A 21 9.48 -7.34 4.48
C PHE A 21 8.63 -6.12 4.85
N SER A 22 8.89 -5.47 6.00
CA SER A 22 8.24 -4.18 6.33
C SER A 22 8.65 -3.03 5.40
N SER A 23 9.76 -3.16 4.67
CA SER A 23 10.18 -2.14 3.68
C SER A 23 9.45 -2.27 2.33
N ILE A 24 8.61 -3.30 2.16
CA ILE A 24 7.76 -3.54 0.97
C ILE A 24 6.31 -3.11 1.28
N GLU A 25 6.10 -2.12 2.15
CA GLU A 25 4.89 -1.31 2.02
C GLU A 25 5.11 -0.41 0.80
N GLU A 26 4.48 -0.77 -0.32
CA GLU A 26 4.29 0.14 -1.45
C GLU A 26 3.57 1.39 -0.94
N ALA A 27 4.35 2.35 -0.46
CA ALA A 27 3.98 3.75 -0.40
C ALA A 27 3.84 4.26 -1.83
N LYS A 28 2.78 3.82 -2.52
CA LYS A 28 2.22 4.59 -3.63
C LYS A 28 1.60 5.83 -2.98
N GLY A 29 2.46 6.81 -2.73
CA GLY A 29 2.15 8.04 -2.05
C GLY A 29 0.85 8.65 -2.58
N GLU A 30 -0.06 8.93 -1.64
CA GLU A 30 -1.07 9.97 -1.75
C GLU A 30 -2.26 9.75 -2.71
N GLN A 31 -2.51 8.53 -3.18
CA GLN A 31 -3.73 8.25 -3.96
C GLN A 31 -4.74 7.43 -3.16
N ILE A 32 -5.95 7.97 -2.95
CA ILE A 32 -7.05 7.24 -2.32
C ILE A 32 -7.78 6.44 -3.40
N CYS A 33 -7.63 5.12 -3.39
CA CYS A 33 -8.37 4.26 -4.31
C CYS A 33 -9.78 3.95 -3.77
N VAL A 34 -10.81 4.42 -4.48
CA VAL A 34 -12.22 4.34 -4.04
C VAL A 34 -12.97 3.13 -4.61
N GLY A 35 -12.43 2.46 -5.64
CA GLY A 35 -13.06 1.28 -6.21
C GLY A 35 -12.50 0.85 -7.56
N SER A 36 -13.19 -0.08 -8.24
CA SER A 36 -12.83 -0.54 -9.58
C SER A 36 -13.43 0.36 -10.66
N CYS A 37 -12.68 0.63 -11.72
CA CYS A 37 -13.15 1.47 -12.83
C CYS A 37 -14.26 0.84 -13.67
N TRP A 38 -14.40 -0.49 -13.59
CA TRP A 38 -15.55 -1.20 -14.18
C TRP A 38 -16.88 -0.78 -13.54
N VAL A 39 -16.86 -0.42 -12.26
CA VAL A 39 -18.03 0.04 -11.50
C VAL A 39 -18.13 1.56 -11.53
N ILE A 40 -16.99 2.25 -11.38
CA ILE A 40 -16.90 3.70 -11.37
C ILE A 40 -16.54 4.19 -12.78
N TRP A 41 -17.57 4.41 -13.59
CA TRP A 41 -17.41 4.87 -14.98
C TRP A 41 -16.77 6.26 -15.09
N ASN A 42 -16.95 7.11 -14.08
CA ASN A 42 -16.35 8.44 -14.02
C ASN A 42 -15.60 8.61 -12.69
N CYS A 43 -14.31 8.26 -12.71
CA CYS A 43 -13.45 8.33 -11.54
C CYS A 43 -13.31 9.76 -11.01
N GLY A 44 -13.13 10.76 -11.89
CA GLY A 44 -13.04 12.16 -11.51
C GLY A 44 -14.26 12.63 -10.72
N SER A 45 -15.47 12.43 -11.24
CA SER A 45 -16.71 12.80 -10.53
C SER A 45 -16.91 12.02 -9.23
N ALA A 46 -16.49 10.75 -9.17
CA ALA A 46 -16.55 9.98 -7.94
C ALA A 46 -15.65 10.61 -6.86
N CYS A 47 -14.42 10.99 -7.21
CA CYS A 47 -13.48 11.62 -6.29
C CYS A 47 -13.99 12.95 -5.72
N HIS A 48 -14.70 13.75 -6.53
CA HIS A 48 -15.36 14.96 -6.02
C HIS A 48 -16.41 14.67 -4.94
N ARG A 49 -17.13 13.54 -5.02
CA ARG A 49 -18.09 13.14 -3.96
C ARG A 49 -17.40 12.75 -2.65
N PHE A 50 -16.15 12.35 -2.71
CA PHE A 50 -15.31 12.05 -1.54
C PHE A 50 -14.56 13.30 -1.01
N GLY A 51 -14.84 14.49 -1.54
CA GLY A 51 -14.19 15.72 -1.10
C GLY A 51 -12.77 15.90 -1.65
N LEU A 52 -12.43 15.22 -2.76
CA LEU A 52 -11.12 15.29 -3.41
C LEU A 52 -11.26 16.11 -4.71
N PRO A 53 -11.02 17.43 -4.67
CA PRO A 53 -11.32 18.35 -5.77
C PRO A 53 -10.35 18.23 -6.95
N LYS A 54 -9.19 17.59 -6.75
CA LYS A 54 -8.24 17.30 -7.83
C LYS A 54 -8.75 16.19 -8.76
N GLY A 55 -9.83 15.50 -8.37
CA GLY A 55 -10.39 14.40 -9.13
C GLY A 55 -9.58 13.12 -8.93
N GLY A 56 -9.61 12.27 -9.95
CA GLY A 56 -8.89 11.01 -9.93
C GLY A 56 -8.96 10.30 -11.27
N ASN A 57 -8.08 9.32 -11.42
CA ASN A 57 -7.94 8.57 -12.66
C ASN A 57 -7.96 7.07 -12.41
N CYS A 58 -8.25 6.35 -13.49
CA CYS A 58 -8.18 4.91 -13.53
C CYS A 58 -6.74 4.46 -13.72
N PHE A 59 -6.16 3.89 -12.67
CA PHE A 59 -4.83 3.32 -12.71
C PHE A 59 -4.92 1.81 -12.87
N HIS A 60 -3.99 1.26 -13.65
CA HIS A 60 -3.87 -0.16 -13.85
C HIS A 60 -3.04 -0.76 -12.71
N PHE A 61 -3.66 -1.63 -11.91
CA PHE A 61 -3.01 -2.38 -10.84
C PHE A 61 -3.09 -3.87 -11.16
N GLY A 62 -1.99 -4.44 -11.64
CA GLY A 62 -1.91 -5.85 -12.00
C GLY A 62 -2.89 -6.23 -13.10
N HIS A 63 -3.99 -6.89 -12.75
CA HIS A 63 -5.06 -7.33 -13.68
C HIS A 63 -6.35 -6.50 -13.54
N SER A 64 -6.32 -5.39 -12.82
CA SER A 64 -7.53 -4.62 -12.51
C SER A 64 -7.30 -3.12 -12.68
N PHE A 65 -8.29 -2.42 -13.22
CA PHE A 65 -8.33 -0.96 -13.20
C PHE A 65 -9.00 -0.48 -11.92
N LYS A 66 -8.27 0.27 -11.10
CA LYS A 66 -8.78 0.90 -9.88
C LYS A 66 -8.87 2.41 -10.10
N CYS A 67 -9.99 2.98 -9.69
CA CYS A 67 -10.17 4.42 -9.63
C CYS A 67 -9.47 4.93 -8.37
N CYS A 68 -8.45 5.78 -8.57
CA CYS A 68 -7.74 6.40 -7.47
C CYS A 68 -7.77 7.93 -7.60
N CYS A 69 -8.11 8.55 -6.48
CA CYS A 69 -8.28 9.97 -6.31
C CYS A 69 -7.01 10.59 -5.78
N ASP A 70 -6.62 11.71 -6.36
CA ASP A 70 -5.48 12.50 -5.91
C ASP A 70 -5.93 13.38 -4.74
N LYS A 71 -5.19 13.35 -3.62
CA LYS A 71 -5.39 14.33 -2.53
C LYS A 71 -4.84 15.69 -2.92
#